data_AF-X0SG42-F1
#
_entry.id   AF-X0SG42-F1
#
_cell.length_a   1.000
_cell.length_b   1.000
_cell.length_c   1.000
_cell.angle_alpha   90.00
_cell.angle_beta   90.00
_cell.angle_gamma   90.00
#
_symmetry.space_group_name_H-M   'P 1'
#
loop_
_entity.id
_entity.type
_entity.pdbx_description
1 polymer ?
#
loop_
_entity_poly.entity_id
_entity_poly.type
_entity_poly.pdbx_seq_one_letter_code
_entity_poly.pdbx_strand_id
1 'polypeptide(L)'
;VLLPDIAGDEIKGLTRAVGKLTGGKNIITDALEGRSNSAVTRVSNQLAKDVSSVDSYFVNLDDLSKARSIMATPFYKKAFDKGTILDLGKKTEDVVTESFSTILGRQIKTTKGAILTKDQRDNVNLLKKIAPDIRDARSKFRMGDDIPNNSLIMLDAAKKTLDDKIGVAIRQGEKQQSMALLEIKSELVNKLDDLNPDYKKARQIFSDFSTIENSQKQGLEFSKLRPEEIRRYMKNLTVSEKEAFRIGVRENLQKTVSSTATGADPAKRIFGSSFKEGQLKAVFPNEIKFKQFKKRMLEEVQAAKTKFEVLGGSRTDINLAAETEFLNTIAQAGGGLATGGKLPLINAAVSSIKNKFGGISEKNAKRLATILVNKKESINLLEKFAKKEKNQVQKDLIG
;
A
#
# COMPACT_ATOMS: atom_id res chain seq x y z
N VAL A 1 -8.64 -12.90 -14.41
CA VAL A 1 -10.11 -13.00 -14.53
C VAL A 1 -10.50 -13.79 -15.77
N LEU A 2 -10.91 -15.04 -15.56
CA LEU A 2 -11.57 -15.96 -16.49
C LEU A 2 -12.99 -16.25 -15.96
N LEU A 3 -13.85 -16.94 -16.73
CA LEU A 3 -15.21 -17.27 -16.30
C LEU A 3 -15.28 -18.02 -14.94
N PRO A 4 -14.44 -19.05 -14.67
CA PRO A 4 -14.38 -19.72 -13.36
C PRO A 4 -13.79 -18.89 -12.20
N ASP A 5 -13.42 -17.63 -12.41
CA ASP A 5 -13.07 -16.71 -11.31
C ASP A 5 -14.30 -15.91 -10.81
N ILE A 6 -15.40 -15.85 -11.57
CA ILE A 6 -16.51 -14.87 -11.37
C ILE A 6 -17.93 -15.46 -11.36
N ALA A 7 -18.07 -16.76 -11.62
CA ALA A 7 -19.33 -17.40 -11.96
C ALA A 7 -19.66 -18.64 -11.10
N GLY A 8 -19.27 -18.61 -9.82
CA GLY A 8 -19.63 -19.66 -8.84
C GLY A 8 -18.75 -20.91 -8.91
N ASP A 9 -19.11 -21.91 -8.10
CA ASP A 9 -18.41 -23.18 -8.00
C ASP A 9 -18.92 -24.19 -9.06
N GLU A 10 -20.11 -23.95 -9.61
CA GLU A 10 -20.75 -24.70 -10.69
C GLU A 10 -19.91 -24.61 -11.98
N ILE A 11 -19.47 -23.40 -12.36
CA ILE A 11 -18.56 -23.20 -13.49
C ILE A 11 -17.18 -23.82 -13.22
N LYS A 12 -16.70 -23.85 -11.97
CA LYS A 12 -15.44 -24.54 -11.66
C LYS A 12 -15.59 -26.06 -11.77
N GLY A 13 -16.72 -26.61 -11.34
CA GLY A 13 -17.09 -28.01 -11.55
C GLY A 13 -17.14 -28.36 -13.03
N LEU A 14 -17.81 -27.55 -13.86
CA LEU A 14 -17.83 -27.70 -15.32
C LEU A 14 -16.42 -27.59 -15.92
N THR A 15 -15.60 -26.65 -15.45
CA THR A 15 -14.21 -26.49 -15.94
C THR A 15 -13.33 -27.68 -15.53
N ARG A 16 -13.53 -28.26 -14.34
CA ARG A 16 -12.88 -29.50 -13.90
C ARG A 16 -13.29 -30.68 -14.78
N ALA A 17 -14.58 -30.85 -15.04
CA ALA A 17 -15.10 -31.94 -15.88
C ALA A 17 -14.58 -31.82 -17.33
N VAL A 18 -14.70 -30.66 -17.97
CA VAL A 18 -14.16 -30.41 -19.33
C VAL A 18 -12.63 -30.54 -19.34
N GLY A 19 -11.95 -30.18 -18.24
CA GLY A 19 -10.51 -30.33 -18.04
C GLY A 19 -10.01 -31.78 -17.92
N LYS A 20 -10.92 -32.77 -17.86
CA LYS A 20 -10.57 -34.20 -17.92
C LYS A 20 -10.79 -34.82 -19.30
N LEU A 21 -11.61 -34.19 -20.14
CA LEU A 21 -11.94 -34.70 -21.47
C LEU A 21 -10.79 -34.51 -22.46
N THR A 22 -10.65 -35.47 -23.39
CA THR A 22 -9.77 -35.36 -24.56
C THR A 22 -10.07 -34.06 -25.32
N GLY A 23 -9.02 -33.35 -25.75
CA GLY A 23 -9.11 -32.05 -26.41
C GLY A 23 -9.46 -30.86 -25.50
N GLY A 24 -10.12 -31.09 -24.35
CA GLY A 24 -10.41 -30.06 -23.34
C GLY A 24 -9.30 -29.87 -22.31
N LYS A 25 -8.69 -30.98 -21.86
CA LYS A 25 -7.67 -31.05 -20.81
C LYS A 25 -6.54 -30.02 -20.96
N ASN A 26 -5.71 -30.15 -22.00
CA ASN A 26 -4.50 -29.33 -22.15
C ASN A 26 -4.86 -27.83 -22.18
N ILE A 27 -5.91 -27.44 -22.91
CA ILE A 27 -6.36 -26.04 -22.98
C ILE A 27 -6.67 -25.45 -21.60
N ILE A 28 -7.27 -26.24 -20.70
CA ILE A 28 -7.58 -25.80 -19.33
C ILE A 28 -6.34 -25.82 -18.43
N THR A 29 -5.48 -26.85 -18.52
CA THR A 29 -4.21 -26.91 -17.81
C THR A 29 -3.29 -25.76 -18.22
N ASP A 30 -2.96 -25.62 -19.50
CA ASP A 30 -2.06 -24.62 -20.06
C ASP A 30 -2.50 -23.20 -19.69
N ALA A 31 -3.81 -22.91 -19.77
CA ALA A 31 -4.34 -21.60 -19.42
C ALA A 31 -4.29 -21.29 -17.91
N LEU A 32 -4.55 -22.27 -17.04
CA LEU A 32 -4.53 -22.08 -15.59
C LEU A 32 -3.10 -22.09 -15.02
N GLU A 33 -2.22 -22.92 -15.57
CA GLU A 33 -0.80 -22.98 -15.19
C GLU A 33 -0.03 -21.80 -15.76
N GLY A 34 -0.19 -21.46 -17.05
CA GLY A 34 0.41 -20.25 -17.63
C GLY A 34 -0.01 -18.98 -16.87
N ARG A 35 -1.30 -18.87 -16.52
CA ARG A 35 -1.80 -17.79 -15.65
C ARG A 35 -1.14 -17.79 -14.26
N SER A 36 -0.91 -18.96 -13.69
CA SER A 36 -0.25 -19.12 -12.38
C SER A 36 1.24 -18.78 -12.42
N ASN A 37 1.93 -19.13 -13.50
CA ASN A 37 3.37 -18.89 -13.66
C ASN A 37 3.64 -17.38 -13.79
N SER A 38 2.81 -16.64 -14.53
CA SER A 38 2.89 -15.17 -14.59
C SER A 38 2.28 -14.44 -13.37
N ALA A 39 1.80 -15.14 -12.33
CA ALA A 39 1.17 -14.49 -11.17
C ALA A 39 2.16 -13.67 -10.35
N VAL A 40 3.40 -14.15 -10.19
CA VAL A 40 4.50 -13.40 -9.55
C VAL A 40 4.71 -12.07 -10.27
N THR A 41 4.81 -12.09 -11.60
CA THR A 41 4.96 -10.87 -12.44
C THR A 41 3.77 -9.92 -12.28
N ARG A 42 2.53 -10.41 -12.33
CA ARG A 42 1.34 -9.55 -12.19
C ARG A 42 1.26 -8.88 -10.82
N VAL A 43 1.52 -9.61 -9.74
CA VAL A 43 1.54 -9.03 -8.38
C VAL A 43 2.70 -8.04 -8.23
N SER A 44 3.89 -8.35 -8.77
CA SER A 44 5.05 -7.44 -8.77
C SER A 44 4.74 -6.11 -9.48
N ASN A 45 4.18 -6.19 -10.69
CA ASN A 45 3.75 -5.01 -11.45
C ASN A 45 2.65 -4.21 -10.71
N GLN A 46 1.81 -4.89 -9.93
CA GLN A 46 0.76 -4.22 -9.15
C GLN A 46 1.31 -3.54 -7.88
N LEU A 47 2.35 -4.10 -7.26
CA LEU A 47 3.12 -3.46 -6.19
C LEU A 47 3.83 -2.19 -6.69
N ALA A 48 4.48 -2.26 -7.87
CA ALA A 48 5.05 -1.09 -8.55
C ALA A 48 4.00 -0.04 -8.92
N LYS A 49 2.80 -0.44 -9.34
CA LYS A 49 1.74 0.52 -9.71
C LYS A 49 1.06 1.19 -8.52
N ASP A 50 0.81 0.47 -7.42
CA ASP A 50 -0.06 0.95 -6.33
C ASP A 50 0.68 1.33 -5.05
N VAL A 51 1.83 0.72 -4.73
CA VAL A 51 2.58 0.97 -3.49
C VAL A 51 3.60 2.09 -3.71
N SER A 52 4.49 1.95 -4.70
CA SER A 52 5.37 3.02 -5.20
C SER A 52 5.86 2.71 -6.62
N SER A 53 5.76 3.70 -7.52
CA SER A 53 6.23 3.62 -8.91
C SER A 53 7.70 4.05 -9.09
N VAL A 54 8.46 4.17 -8.00
CA VAL A 54 9.89 4.50 -8.03
C VAL A 54 10.70 3.24 -7.80
N ASP A 55 11.51 2.83 -8.79
CA ASP A 55 12.05 1.47 -8.81
C ASP A 55 13.16 1.18 -7.80
N SER A 56 13.93 2.19 -7.41
CA SER A 56 14.41 2.35 -6.03
C SER A 56 14.81 3.81 -5.83
N TYR A 57 14.66 4.35 -4.63
CA TYR A 57 15.07 5.72 -4.34
C TYR A 57 16.59 5.88 -4.40
N PHE A 58 17.35 4.79 -4.15
CA PHE A 58 18.80 4.80 -3.99
C PHE A 58 19.62 4.96 -5.28
N VAL A 59 19.10 4.60 -6.45
CA VAL A 59 19.94 4.46 -7.67
C VAL A 59 20.55 5.79 -8.14
N ASN A 60 19.82 6.90 -8.04
CA ASN A 60 20.28 8.26 -8.37
C ASN A 60 20.04 9.24 -7.19
N LEU A 61 20.10 8.74 -5.95
CA LEU A 61 19.64 9.51 -4.77
C LEU A 61 20.49 10.75 -4.52
N ASP A 62 21.81 10.63 -4.61
CA ASP A 62 22.74 11.73 -4.34
C ASP A 62 22.47 12.94 -5.22
N ASP A 63 22.20 12.73 -6.51
CA ASP A 63 21.94 13.84 -7.44
C ASP A 63 20.53 14.41 -7.27
N LEU A 64 19.54 13.57 -6.94
CA LEU A 64 18.21 14.03 -6.52
C LEU A 64 18.27 14.85 -5.21
N SER A 65 19.12 14.45 -4.27
CA SER A 65 19.37 15.11 -2.99
C SER A 65 20.07 16.47 -3.20
N LYS A 66 21.15 16.50 -3.98
CA LYS A 66 21.86 17.72 -4.40
C LYS A 66 20.91 18.69 -5.11
N ALA A 67 20.16 18.23 -6.12
CA ALA A 67 19.22 19.06 -6.87
C ALA A 67 18.13 19.66 -5.96
N ARG A 68 17.55 18.86 -5.05
CA ARG A 68 16.57 19.36 -4.06
C ARG A 68 17.19 20.33 -3.06
N SER A 69 18.41 20.08 -2.61
CA SER A 69 19.14 21.00 -1.72
C SER A 69 19.36 22.35 -2.40
N ILE A 70 19.81 22.35 -3.66
CA ILE A 70 19.97 23.56 -4.49
C ILE A 70 18.63 24.30 -4.64
N MET A 71 17.53 23.60 -4.97
CA MET A 71 16.20 24.20 -5.09
C MET A 71 15.65 24.75 -3.76
N ALA A 72 15.97 24.12 -2.62
CA ALA A 72 15.54 24.56 -1.29
C ALA A 72 16.41 25.69 -0.71
N THR A 73 17.67 25.80 -1.12
CA THR A 73 18.67 26.77 -0.64
C THR A 73 18.18 28.22 -0.64
N PRO A 74 17.60 28.79 -1.72
CA PRO A 74 17.11 30.17 -1.69
C PRO A 74 15.96 30.38 -0.69
N PHE A 75 15.13 29.35 -0.46
CA PHE A 75 14.04 29.41 0.54
C PHE A 75 14.57 29.31 1.97
N TYR A 76 15.56 28.44 2.25
CA TYR A 76 16.24 28.40 3.54
C TYR A 76 16.95 29.72 3.84
N LYS A 77 17.72 30.28 2.89
CA LYS A 77 18.39 31.58 3.06
C LYS A 77 17.38 32.68 3.38
N LYS A 78 16.36 32.86 2.54
CA LYS A 78 15.31 33.87 2.73
C LYS A 78 14.56 33.70 4.07
N ALA A 79 14.44 32.47 4.57
CA ALA A 79 13.83 32.23 5.86
C ALA A 79 14.73 32.61 7.04
N PHE A 80 16.03 32.29 6.97
CA PHE A 80 17.00 32.61 8.00
C PHE A 80 17.38 34.10 8.03
N ASP A 81 17.48 34.75 6.87
CA ASP A 81 17.71 36.21 6.71
C ASP A 81 16.67 37.07 7.47
N LYS A 82 15.48 36.52 7.76
CA LYS A 82 14.40 37.19 8.50
C LYS A 82 14.60 37.21 10.02
N GLY A 83 15.62 36.53 10.57
CA GLY A 83 15.90 36.50 12.01
C GLY A 83 14.75 35.98 12.89
N THR A 84 13.82 35.20 12.34
CA THR A 84 12.56 34.87 13.02
C THR A 84 12.78 34.01 14.27
N ILE A 85 12.14 34.38 15.38
CA ILE A 85 12.21 33.68 16.68
C ILE A 85 10.84 33.16 17.11
N LEU A 86 10.82 32.03 17.82
CA LEU A 86 9.61 31.47 18.43
C LEU A 86 9.22 32.29 19.68
N ASP A 87 7.98 32.77 19.76
CA ASP A 87 7.50 33.61 20.86
C ASP A 87 7.35 32.82 22.18
N LEU A 88 7.90 33.38 23.25
CA LEU A 88 7.91 32.85 24.62
C LEU A 88 7.24 33.77 25.65
N GLY A 89 6.68 34.91 25.23
CA GLY A 89 5.94 35.84 26.09
C GLY A 89 6.77 36.68 27.07
N LYS A 90 8.09 36.78 26.88
CA LYS A 90 8.94 37.80 27.53
C LYS A 90 9.24 38.94 26.55
N LYS A 91 9.43 40.16 27.07
CA LYS A 91 10.01 41.26 26.28
C LYS A 91 11.45 40.91 25.87
N THR A 92 11.86 41.43 24.72
CA THR A 92 13.07 41.01 24.00
C THR A 92 14.40 41.37 24.65
N GLU A 93 14.39 42.17 25.72
CA GLU A 93 15.61 42.68 26.38
C GLU A 93 16.14 41.76 27.50
N ASP A 94 15.29 41.00 28.19
CA ASP A 94 15.67 40.13 29.33
C ASP A 94 16.41 38.83 28.92
N VAL A 95 16.48 38.52 27.62
CA VAL A 95 16.79 37.16 27.13
C VAL A 95 18.28 36.98 26.77
N VAL A 96 19.03 38.07 26.62
CA VAL A 96 20.40 38.04 26.06
C VAL A 96 21.46 37.55 27.06
N THR A 97 21.20 37.63 28.37
CA THR A 97 22.22 37.38 29.42
C THR A 97 21.85 36.34 30.47
N GLU A 98 20.58 35.96 30.66
CA GLU A 98 20.23 34.81 31.49
C GLU A 98 20.46 33.49 30.74
N SER A 99 21.70 33.00 30.82
CA SER A 99 22.13 31.66 30.40
C SER A 99 21.10 30.57 30.75
N PHE A 100 20.96 29.59 29.86
CA PHE A 100 19.92 28.55 29.88
C PHE A 100 19.87 27.69 31.17
N SER A 101 20.91 27.79 32.02
CA SER A 101 20.94 27.27 33.39
C SER A 101 19.82 27.81 34.28
N THR A 102 19.48 29.11 34.21
CA THR A 102 18.45 29.68 35.10
C THR A 102 17.04 29.17 34.75
N ILE A 103 16.74 29.02 33.46
CA ILE A 103 15.44 28.59 32.93
C ILE A 103 15.09 27.13 33.31
N LEU A 104 16.12 26.30 33.55
CA LEU A 104 15.97 24.88 33.90
C LEU A 104 16.21 24.61 35.41
N GLY A 105 16.86 25.52 36.15
CA GLY A 105 17.33 25.27 37.52
C GLY A 105 16.63 26.03 38.65
N ARG A 106 15.83 27.07 38.36
CA ARG A 106 15.05 27.80 39.38
C ARG A 106 13.55 27.65 39.13
N GLN A 107 12.75 27.64 40.22
CA GLN A 107 11.31 27.86 40.10
C GLN A 107 11.08 29.16 39.32
N ILE A 108 10.18 29.12 38.33
CA ILE A 108 9.77 30.31 37.59
C ILE A 108 8.89 31.16 38.53
N LYS A 109 9.53 31.92 39.41
CA LYS A 109 8.94 33.11 40.03
C LYS A 109 8.89 34.18 38.93
N THR A 110 7.89 34.07 38.05
CA THR A 110 7.53 35.16 37.15
C THR A 110 7.33 36.43 37.96
N THR A 111 7.93 37.52 37.50
CA THR A 111 7.57 38.87 37.95
C THR A 111 6.05 39.02 37.86
N LYS A 112 5.41 39.50 38.94
CA LYS A 112 3.96 39.45 39.15
C LYS A 112 3.18 39.91 37.89
N GLY A 113 2.36 39.03 37.32
CA GLY A 113 1.25 39.42 36.41
C GLY A 113 1.30 38.91 34.96
N ALA A 114 2.42 38.40 34.47
CA ALA A 114 2.49 37.92 33.07
C ALA A 114 1.84 36.53 32.88
N ILE A 115 0.56 36.50 32.49
CA ILE A 115 -0.13 35.26 32.09
C ILE A 115 0.25 34.91 30.65
N LEU A 116 1.15 33.93 30.49
CA LEU A 116 1.50 33.39 29.17
C LEU A 116 0.26 32.86 28.43
N THR A 117 0.18 33.13 27.13
CA THR A 117 -0.84 32.53 26.25
C THR A 117 -0.73 31.00 26.25
N LYS A 118 -1.72 30.30 25.69
CA LYS A 118 -1.58 28.85 25.48
C LYS A 118 -0.38 28.56 24.57
N ASP A 119 -0.26 29.29 23.46
CA ASP A 119 0.80 29.07 22.47
C ASP A 119 2.20 29.27 23.05
N GLN A 120 2.42 30.35 23.82
CA GLN A 120 3.68 30.62 24.51
C GLN A 120 4.05 29.53 25.52
N ARG A 121 3.07 28.98 26.25
CA ARG A 121 3.29 27.82 27.14
C ARG A 121 3.68 26.57 26.37
N ASP A 122 3.02 26.30 25.26
CA ASP A 122 3.34 25.17 24.38
C ASP A 122 4.75 25.34 23.76
N ASN A 123 5.13 26.56 23.37
CA ASN A 123 6.47 26.90 22.86
C ASN A 123 7.58 26.72 23.92
N VAL A 124 7.35 27.17 25.16
CA VAL A 124 8.27 26.96 26.28
C VAL A 124 8.39 25.48 26.64
N ASN A 125 7.29 24.71 26.57
CA ASN A 125 7.32 23.27 26.80
C ASN A 125 8.05 22.52 25.69
N LEU A 126 7.88 22.93 24.43
CA LEU A 126 8.65 22.40 23.29
C LEU A 126 10.16 22.65 23.46
N LEU A 127 10.57 23.88 23.77
CA LEU A 127 11.98 24.22 24.03
C LEU A 127 12.59 23.38 25.16
N LYS A 128 11.82 23.04 26.20
CA LYS A 128 12.29 22.14 27.27
C LYS A 128 12.50 20.71 26.79
N LYS A 129 11.62 20.17 25.93
CA LYS A 129 11.78 18.83 25.32
C LYS A 129 13.06 18.74 24.50
N ILE A 130 13.36 19.77 23.71
CA ILE A 130 14.51 19.81 22.77
C ILE A 130 15.76 20.51 23.35
N ALA A 131 15.78 20.82 24.65
CA ALA A 131 16.94 21.41 25.31
C ALA A 131 18.24 20.58 25.23
N PRO A 132 18.20 19.23 25.18
CA PRO A 132 19.37 18.43 24.81
C PRO A 132 19.80 18.72 23.36
N ASP A 133 18.86 18.64 22.42
CA ASP A 133 19.10 18.77 20.98
C ASP A 133 19.65 20.15 20.57
N ILE A 134 19.24 21.21 21.25
CA ILE A 134 19.79 22.57 21.11
C ILE A 134 21.26 22.63 21.59
N ARG A 135 21.61 22.00 22.72
CA ARG A 135 22.99 21.95 23.22
C ARG A 135 23.88 21.12 22.30
N ASP A 136 23.38 19.98 21.85
CA ASP A 136 24.05 19.10 20.90
C ASP A 136 24.27 19.82 19.57
N ALA A 137 23.28 20.57 19.08
CA ALA A 137 23.37 21.35 17.84
C ALA A 137 24.38 22.49 17.97
N ARG A 138 24.35 23.24 19.07
CA ARG A 138 25.31 24.33 19.38
C ARG A 138 26.76 23.83 19.29
N SER A 139 27.05 22.69 19.90
CA SER A 139 28.35 22.02 19.81
C SER A 139 28.64 21.49 18.39
N LYS A 140 27.77 20.65 17.83
CA LYS A 140 27.97 19.94 16.55
C LYS A 140 28.14 20.88 15.36
N PHE A 141 27.41 21.99 15.32
CA PHE A 141 27.43 22.96 14.22
C PHE A 141 28.22 24.24 14.56
N ARG A 142 28.92 24.28 15.71
CA ARG A 142 29.78 25.40 16.16
C ARG A 142 29.06 26.75 16.15
N MET A 143 27.79 26.78 16.56
CA MET A 143 26.97 28.00 16.58
C MET A 143 27.37 28.90 17.75
N GLY A 144 27.52 30.19 17.48
CA GLY A 144 27.90 31.20 18.48
C GLY A 144 26.82 31.45 19.52
N ASP A 145 27.23 31.89 20.72
CA ASP A 145 26.35 32.13 21.88
C ASP A 145 25.46 33.37 21.74
N ASP A 146 25.72 34.19 20.74
CA ASP A 146 24.84 35.23 20.21
C ASP A 146 23.56 34.67 19.54
N ILE A 147 23.59 33.46 19.00
CA ILE A 147 22.46 32.85 18.29
C ILE A 147 21.39 32.39 19.31
N PRO A 148 20.17 32.98 19.34
CA PRO A 148 19.18 32.69 20.38
C PRO A 148 18.65 31.26 20.30
N ASN A 149 18.42 30.63 21.46
CA ASN A 149 17.94 29.24 21.54
C ASN A 149 16.52 29.03 20.96
N ASN A 150 15.73 30.10 20.79
CA ASN A 150 14.42 30.10 20.15
C ASN A 150 14.43 30.62 18.70
N SER A 151 15.60 30.88 18.11
CA SER A 151 15.72 31.32 16.71
C SER A 151 15.44 30.18 15.73
N LEU A 152 14.86 30.50 14.58
CA LEU A 152 14.59 29.56 13.49
C LEU A 152 15.85 28.77 13.05
N ILE A 153 17.02 29.41 13.10
CA ILE A 153 18.32 28.79 12.76
C ILE A 153 18.70 27.72 13.79
N MET A 154 18.68 28.06 15.08
CA MET A 154 18.98 27.10 16.16
C MET A 154 17.96 25.96 16.21
N LEU A 155 16.69 26.25 15.95
CA LEU A 155 15.61 25.27 15.96
C LEU A 155 15.66 24.32 14.75
N ASP A 156 16.10 24.77 13.58
CA ASP A 156 16.42 23.88 12.44
C ASP A 156 17.62 22.96 12.74
N ALA A 157 18.65 23.51 13.39
CA ALA A 157 19.81 22.75 13.82
C ALA A 157 19.47 21.71 14.91
N ALA A 158 18.57 22.04 15.84
CA ALA A 158 18.01 21.09 16.82
C ALA A 158 17.11 20.02 16.16
N LYS A 159 16.38 20.35 15.08
CA LYS A 159 15.70 19.35 14.24
C LYS A 159 16.69 18.38 13.60
N LYS A 160 17.87 18.84 13.17
CA LYS A 160 18.92 17.96 12.62
C LYS A 160 19.50 17.00 13.66
N THR A 161 19.76 17.44 14.90
CA THR A 161 20.21 16.53 15.98
C THR A 161 19.13 15.57 16.46
N LEU A 162 17.84 15.96 16.44
CA LEU A 162 16.71 15.03 16.60
C LEU A 162 16.70 13.96 15.50
N ASP A 163 16.90 14.32 14.24
CA ASP A 163 16.94 13.38 13.12
C ASP A 163 18.12 12.39 13.22
N ASP A 164 19.28 12.82 13.70
CA ASP A 164 20.40 11.92 14.03
C ASP A 164 20.00 10.88 15.08
N LYS A 165 19.35 11.32 16.18
CA LYS A 165 18.89 10.46 17.28
C LYS A 165 17.79 9.50 16.86
N ILE A 166 16.84 9.95 16.03
CA ILE A 166 15.84 9.09 15.40
C ILE A 166 16.54 8.00 14.57
N GLY A 167 17.56 8.36 13.81
CA GLY A 167 18.38 7.40 13.06
C GLY A 167 19.15 6.41 13.94
N VAL A 168 19.69 6.85 15.08
CA VAL A 168 20.36 5.99 16.07
C VAL A 168 19.35 4.98 16.66
N ALA A 169 18.22 5.45 17.20
CA ALA A 169 17.17 4.60 17.74
C ALA A 169 16.59 3.61 16.70
N ILE A 170 16.46 4.04 15.45
CA ILE A 170 16.08 3.16 14.31
C ILE A 170 17.09 2.04 14.10
N ARG A 171 18.39 2.34 14.12
CA ARG A 171 19.47 1.33 13.92
C ARG A 171 19.61 0.38 15.11
N GLN A 172 19.32 0.85 16.33
CA GLN A 172 19.33 0.04 17.55
C GLN A 172 18.02 -0.77 17.74
N GLY A 173 16.98 -0.52 16.94
CA GLY A 173 15.69 -1.20 17.03
C GLY A 173 14.76 -0.67 18.14
N GLU A 174 15.09 0.48 18.73
CA GLU A 174 14.38 1.12 19.83
C GLU A 174 13.09 1.82 19.35
N LYS A 175 12.10 1.02 18.92
CA LYS A 175 10.86 1.51 18.30
C LYS A 175 10.16 2.59 19.13
N GLN A 176 10.01 2.38 20.44
CA GLN A 176 9.35 3.32 21.34
C GLN A 176 10.09 4.68 21.41
N GLN A 177 11.42 4.66 21.48
CA GLN A 177 12.27 5.86 21.53
C GLN A 177 12.22 6.61 20.19
N SER A 178 12.38 5.89 19.07
CA SER A 178 12.23 6.45 17.72
C SER A 178 10.87 7.12 17.52
N MET A 179 9.78 6.48 17.94
CA MET A 179 8.43 7.04 17.85
C MET A 179 8.22 8.29 18.72
N ALA A 180 8.77 8.33 19.93
CA ALA A 180 8.70 9.50 20.80
C ALA A 180 9.49 10.69 20.23
N LEU A 181 10.71 10.45 19.74
CA LEU A 181 11.53 11.46 19.06
C LEU A 181 10.86 11.98 17.78
N LEU A 182 10.18 11.12 17.01
CA LEU A 182 9.41 11.50 15.82
C LEU A 182 8.19 12.39 16.14
N GLU A 183 7.58 12.25 17.32
CA GLU A 183 6.51 13.14 17.76
C GLU A 183 7.07 14.51 18.18
N ILE A 184 8.20 14.54 18.89
CA ILE A 184 8.91 15.80 19.22
C ILE A 184 9.40 16.51 17.94
N LYS A 185 9.96 15.76 16.96
CA LYS A 185 10.28 16.28 15.62
C LYS A 185 9.03 16.85 14.94
N SER A 186 7.89 16.16 14.98
CA SER A 186 6.66 16.64 14.33
C SER A 186 6.13 17.92 14.99
N GLU A 187 6.13 17.99 16.32
CA GLU A 187 5.75 19.18 17.09
C GLU A 187 6.61 20.40 16.73
N LEU A 188 7.94 20.20 16.68
CA LEU A 188 8.91 21.21 16.24
C LEU A 188 8.72 21.59 14.77
N VAL A 189 8.58 20.60 13.88
CA VAL A 189 8.36 20.80 12.44
C VAL A 189 7.16 21.70 12.21
N ASN A 190 6.01 21.39 12.81
CA ASN A 190 4.78 22.17 12.65
C ASN A 190 4.96 23.61 13.13
N LYS A 191 5.54 23.82 14.32
CA LYS A 191 5.80 25.17 14.86
C LYS A 191 6.70 26.00 13.95
N LEU A 192 7.76 25.42 13.37
CA LEU A 192 8.64 26.15 12.45
C LEU A 192 8.00 26.38 11.06
N ASP A 193 7.17 25.45 10.59
CA ASP A 193 6.40 25.58 9.36
C ASP A 193 5.41 26.76 9.45
N ASP A 194 4.75 26.92 10.59
CA ASP A 194 3.77 27.99 10.81
C ASP A 194 4.44 29.33 11.16
N LEU A 195 5.60 29.29 11.83
CA LEU A 195 6.43 30.46 12.12
C LEU A 195 7.04 31.12 10.87
N ASN A 196 7.40 30.34 9.84
CA ASN A 196 8.03 30.88 8.63
C ASN A 196 7.62 30.13 7.33
N PRO A 197 6.72 30.70 6.51
CA PRO A 197 6.26 30.09 5.27
C PRO A 197 7.31 29.90 4.17
N ASP A 198 8.46 30.58 4.21
CA ASP A 198 9.57 30.32 3.28
C ASP A 198 10.36 29.07 3.73
N TYR A 199 10.57 28.90 5.04
CA TYR A 199 11.16 27.68 5.62
C TYR A 199 10.28 26.44 5.36
N LYS A 200 8.95 26.58 5.49
CA LYS A 200 7.95 25.55 5.12
C LYS A 200 8.15 25.06 3.67
N LYS A 201 8.35 25.97 2.72
CA LYS A 201 8.64 25.64 1.31
C LYS A 201 9.98 24.92 1.16
N ALA A 202 11.03 25.41 1.84
CA ALA A 202 12.36 24.80 1.80
C ALA A 202 12.34 23.33 2.24
N ARG A 203 11.65 23.03 3.36
CA ARG A 203 11.44 21.68 3.90
C ARG A 203 10.56 20.78 3.02
N GLN A 204 9.60 21.36 2.29
CA GLN A 204 8.77 20.60 1.35
C GLN A 204 9.56 20.17 0.10
N ILE A 205 10.54 20.98 -0.33
CA ILE A 205 11.44 20.68 -1.45
C ILE A 205 12.53 19.67 -1.03
N PHE A 206 13.16 19.89 0.13
CA PHE A 206 14.30 19.10 0.61
C PHE A 206 14.03 18.44 1.97
N SER A 207 14.31 17.14 2.05
CA SER A 207 14.42 16.37 3.29
C SER A 207 15.78 15.69 3.29
N ASP A 208 16.46 15.66 4.43
CA ASP A 208 17.85 15.22 4.54
C ASP A 208 18.02 13.75 4.10
N PHE A 209 19.13 13.42 3.41
CA PHE A 209 19.41 12.08 2.89
C PHE A 209 19.19 10.98 3.94
N SER A 210 19.69 11.20 5.16
CA SER A 210 19.58 10.25 6.26
C SER A 210 18.15 10.00 6.70
N THR A 211 17.24 10.99 6.62
CA THR A 211 15.83 10.79 7.03
C THR A 211 15.06 10.01 5.96
N ILE A 212 15.37 10.22 4.69
CA ILE A 212 14.91 9.39 3.56
C ILE A 212 15.39 7.94 3.73
N GLU A 213 16.70 7.73 3.93
CA GLU A 213 17.31 6.42 4.09
C GLU A 213 16.71 5.66 5.28
N ASN A 214 16.59 6.32 6.44
CA ASN A 214 15.94 5.79 7.63
C ASN A 214 14.46 5.44 7.38
N SER A 215 13.74 6.25 6.60
CA SER A 215 12.34 6.01 6.23
C SER A 215 12.20 4.77 5.33
N GLN A 216 13.07 4.60 4.34
CA GLN A 216 13.09 3.39 3.51
C GLN A 216 13.49 2.15 4.32
N LYS A 217 14.45 2.27 5.24
CA LYS A 217 14.82 1.19 6.17
C LYS A 217 13.68 0.79 7.10
N GLN A 218 12.89 1.73 7.61
CA GLN A 218 11.65 1.41 8.34
C GLN A 218 10.56 0.82 7.44
N GLY A 219 10.47 1.25 6.18
CA GLY A 219 9.59 0.67 5.17
C GLY A 219 9.91 -0.80 4.88
N LEU A 220 11.19 -1.14 4.75
CA LEU A 220 11.67 -2.52 4.60
C LEU A 220 11.29 -3.41 5.80
N GLU A 221 11.04 -2.82 6.96
CA GLU A 221 10.72 -3.51 8.22
C GLU A 221 9.26 -3.36 8.65
N PHE A 222 8.38 -2.82 7.78
CA PHE A 222 6.97 -2.53 8.11
C PHE A 222 6.20 -3.76 8.62
N SER A 223 6.58 -4.97 8.19
CA SER A 223 5.95 -6.22 8.61
C SER A 223 6.12 -6.50 10.11
N LYS A 224 7.13 -5.89 10.76
CA LYS A 224 7.38 -5.92 12.22
C LYS A 224 6.64 -4.81 12.99
N LEU A 225 5.75 -4.04 12.35
CA LEU A 225 4.99 -2.92 12.94
C LEU A 225 3.48 -3.19 12.89
N ARG A 226 2.72 -2.79 13.92
CA ARG A 226 1.26 -2.89 13.94
C ARG A 226 0.62 -1.85 13.00
N PRO A 227 -0.61 -2.08 12.50
CA PRO A 227 -1.34 -1.12 11.66
C PRO A 227 -1.47 0.30 12.24
N GLU A 228 -1.54 0.44 13.56
CA GLU A 228 -1.56 1.73 14.26
C GLU A 228 -0.19 2.40 14.29
N GLU A 229 0.88 1.63 14.46
CA GLU A 229 2.26 2.12 14.51
C GLU A 229 2.70 2.62 13.13
N ILE A 230 2.35 1.91 12.06
CA ILE A 230 2.57 2.37 10.68
C ILE A 230 1.81 3.67 10.42
N ARG A 231 0.56 3.79 10.88
CA ARG A 231 -0.23 5.05 10.76
C ARG A 231 0.40 6.20 11.55
N ARG A 232 0.85 5.96 12.79
CA ARG A 232 1.51 6.97 13.66
C ARG A 232 2.86 7.40 13.09
N TYR A 233 3.64 6.47 12.54
CA TYR A 233 4.90 6.74 11.84
C TYR A 233 4.63 7.57 10.57
N MET A 234 3.82 7.03 9.65
CA MET A 234 3.47 7.68 8.37
C MET A 234 2.82 9.05 8.55
N LYS A 235 2.11 9.34 9.64
CA LYS A 235 1.57 10.69 9.91
C LYS A 235 2.69 11.73 9.98
N ASN A 236 3.77 11.44 10.70
CA ASN A 236 4.80 12.39 11.12
C ASN A 236 5.89 12.64 10.04
N LEU A 237 5.86 11.90 8.94
CA LEU A 237 6.83 12.00 7.83
C LEU A 237 6.53 13.14 6.84
N THR A 238 7.55 13.67 6.17
CA THR A 238 7.40 14.54 4.97
C THR A 238 6.84 13.77 3.76
N VAL A 239 6.48 14.47 2.68
CA VAL A 239 6.04 13.82 1.42
C VAL A 239 7.13 12.89 0.86
N SER A 240 8.40 13.29 0.96
CA SER A 240 9.55 12.52 0.47
C SER A 240 9.85 11.31 1.38
N GLU A 241 9.82 11.50 2.69
CA GLU A 241 9.97 10.42 3.68
C GLU A 241 8.83 9.38 3.54
N LYS A 242 7.59 9.82 3.28
CA LYS A 242 6.44 8.94 2.96
C LYS A 242 6.68 8.08 1.73
N GLU A 243 7.29 8.62 0.68
CA GLU A 243 7.58 7.86 -0.54
C GLU A 243 8.74 6.89 -0.33
N ALA A 244 9.80 7.29 0.37
CA ALA A 244 10.89 6.41 0.76
C ALA A 244 10.40 5.20 1.58
N PHE A 245 9.50 5.43 2.55
CA PHE A 245 8.86 4.33 3.30
C PHE A 245 8.05 3.40 2.39
N ARG A 246 7.28 3.93 1.42
CA ARG A 246 6.56 3.10 0.43
C ARG A 246 7.49 2.23 -0.41
N ILE A 247 8.63 2.76 -0.83
CA ILE A 247 9.63 2.03 -1.63
C ILE A 247 10.17 0.86 -0.81
N GLY A 248 10.52 1.07 0.47
CA GLY A 248 10.94 -0.02 1.36
C GLY A 248 9.85 -1.07 1.61
N VAL A 249 8.60 -0.64 1.82
CA VAL A 249 7.44 -1.55 1.91
C VAL A 249 7.33 -2.40 0.64
N ARG A 250 7.43 -1.77 -0.53
CA ARG A 250 7.36 -2.41 -1.84
C ARG A 250 8.51 -3.40 -2.04
N GLU A 251 9.74 -3.06 -1.64
CA GLU A 251 10.90 -3.95 -1.69
C GLU A 251 10.73 -5.20 -0.78
N ASN A 252 10.19 -5.04 0.43
CA ASN A 252 9.85 -6.16 1.32
C ASN A 252 8.76 -7.07 0.71
N LEU A 253 7.71 -6.47 0.15
CA LEU A 253 6.63 -7.19 -0.53
C LEU A 253 7.14 -7.89 -1.80
N GLN A 254 8.00 -7.25 -2.57
CA GLN A 254 8.62 -7.82 -3.75
C GLN A 254 9.49 -9.03 -3.39
N LYS A 255 10.30 -8.95 -2.32
CA LYS A 255 11.05 -10.10 -1.77
C LYS A 255 10.11 -11.23 -1.33
N THR A 256 8.97 -10.91 -0.73
CA THR A 256 7.94 -11.88 -0.30
C THR A 256 7.27 -12.57 -1.50
N VAL A 257 7.08 -11.85 -2.61
CA VAL A 257 6.46 -12.31 -3.86
C VAL A 257 7.43 -13.10 -4.74
N SER A 258 8.65 -12.61 -4.96
CA SER A 258 9.70 -13.33 -5.72
C SER A 258 10.17 -14.61 -5.02
N SER A 259 10.04 -14.73 -3.70
CA SER A 259 10.29 -15.97 -2.94
C SER A 259 9.08 -16.92 -2.87
N THR A 260 8.07 -16.73 -3.72
CA THR A 260 6.93 -17.65 -3.84
C THR A 260 7.31 -18.83 -4.71
N ALA A 261 7.13 -20.05 -4.21
CA ALA A 261 7.35 -21.27 -4.99
C ALA A 261 6.45 -21.30 -6.25
N THR A 262 6.99 -21.82 -7.35
CA THR A 262 6.29 -21.92 -8.63
C THR A 262 4.93 -22.60 -8.46
N GLY A 263 3.88 -21.98 -9.00
CA GLY A 263 2.52 -22.50 -8.94
C GLY A 263 1.74 -22.22 -7.65
N ALA A 264 2.37 -21.64 -6.61
CA ALA A 264 1.70 -21.14 -5.41
C ALA A 264 1.12 -19.71 -5.58
N ASP A 265 0.48 -19.19 -4.53
CA ASP A 265 -0.23 -17.89 -4.55
C ASP A 265 0.62 -16.76 -3.92
N PRO A 266 1.20 -15.85 -4.74
CA PRO A 266 1.98 -14.71 -4.23
C PRO A 266 1.09 -13.63 -3.58
N ALA A 267 -0.15 -13.45 -4.05
CA ALA A 267 -1.05 -12.44 -3.52
C ALA A 267 -1.51 -12.81 -2.10
N LYS A 268 -1.79 -14.09 -1.84
CA LYS A 268 -2.11 -14.59 -0.49
C LYS A 268 -0.92 -14.53 0.48
N ARG A 269 0.34 -14.60 0.01
CA ARG A 269 1.51 -14.39 0.88
C ARG A 269 1.58 -12.97 1.44
N ILE A 270 1.17 -11.96 0.66
CA ILE A 270 1.16 -10.55 1.10
C ILE A 270 -0.18 -10.07 1.68
N PHE A 271 -1.30 -10.65 1.26
CA PHE A 271 -2.66 -10.17 1.61
C PHE A 271 -3.49 -11.17 2.45
N GLY A 272 -2.95 -12.36 2.75
CA GLY A 272 -3.71 -13.48 3.33
C GLY A 272 -4.13 -13.39 4.80
N SER A 273 -4.10 -12.21 5.44
CA SER A 273 -4.66 -12.01 6.79
C SER A 273 -5.11 -10.57 7.02
N SER A 274 -6.12 -10.39 7.89
CA SER A 274 -6.63 -9.06 8.26
C SER A 274 -5.55 -8.17 8.91
N PHE A 275 -4.56 -8.76 9.59
CA PHE A 275 -3.42 -8.02 10.11
C PHE A 275 -2.54 -7.43 8.99
N LYS A 276 -2.16 -8.25 7.99
CA LYS A 276 -1.42 -7.78 6.81
C LYS A 276 -2.23 -6.78 5.99
N GLU A 277 -3.53 -7.01 5.85
CA GLU A 277 -4.44 -6.03 5.24
C GLU A 277 -4.37 -4.68 5.97
N GLY A 278 -4.47 -4.68 7.30
CA GLY A 278 -4.38 -3.48 8.13
C GLY A 278 -3.01 -2.78 8.04
N GLN A 279 -1.91 -3.55 7.98
CA GLN A 279 -0.57 -3.01 7.78
C GLN A 279 -0.47 -2.30 6.43
N LEU A 280 -0.90 -2.96 5.35
CA LEU A 280 -0.90 -2.39 4.00
C LEU A 280 -1.82 -1.16 3.91
N LYS A 281 -3.02 -1.21 4.51
CA LYS A 281 -3.95 -0.07 4.58
C LYS A 281 -3.30 1.16 5.22
N ALA A 282 -2.48 0.97 6.25
CA ALA A 282 -1.76 2.05 6.92
C ALA A 282 -0.65 2.70 6.06
N VAL A 283 -0.17 2.01 5.01
CA VAL A 283 0.81 2.56 4.06
C VAL A 283 0.11 3.43 3.00
N PHE A 284 -1.09 3.08 2.55
CA PHE A 284 -1.75 3.77 1.43
C PHE A 284 -2.16 5.21 1.77
N PRO A 285 -2.12 6.15 0.79
CA PRO A 285 -2.37 7.57 1.07
C PRO A 285 -3.86 7.92 1.21
N ASN A 286 -4.74 7.04 0.73
CA ASN A 286 -6.19 7.14 0.91
C ASN A 286 -6.86 5.77 0.71
N GLU A 287 -8.09 5.67 1.22
CA GLU A 287 -8.93 4.47 1.17
C GLU A 287 -9.25 4.00 -0.27
N ILE A 288 -9.32 4.92 -1.23
CA ILE A 288 -9.73 4.62 -2.63
C ILE A 288 -8.61 3.84 -3.33
N LYS A 289 -7.37 4.34 -3.30
CA LYS A 289 -6.21 3.61 -3.84
C LYS A 289 -6.05 2.25 -3.14
N PHE A 290 -6.25 2.20 -1.82
CA PHE A 290 -6.18 0.94 -1.08
C PHE A 290 -7.25 -0.08 -1.51
N LYS A 291 -8.53 0.34 -1.62
CA LYS A 291 -9.62 -0.52 -2.08
C LYS A 291 -9.38 -1.05 -3.50
N GLN A 292 -8.81 -0.22 -4.38
CA GLN A 292 -8.43 -0.64 -5.73
C GLN A 292 -7.31 -1.69 -5.74
N PHE A 293 -6.26 -1.51 -4.93
CA PHE A 293 -5.20 -2.51 -4.74
C PHE A 293 -5.74 -3.81 -4.12
N LYS A 294 -6.50 -3.71 -3.02
CA LYS A 294 -7.17 -4.86 -2.37
C LYS A 294 -8.00 -5.66 -3.36
N LYS A 295 -8.83 -5.00 -4.20
CA LYS A 295 -9.62 -5.67 -5.23
C LYS A 295 -8.72 -6.51 -6.17
N ARG A 296 -7.64 -5.92 -6.68
CA ARG A 296 -6.71 -6.63 -7.60
C ARG A 296 -5.97 -7.78 -6.92
N MET A 297 -5.60 -7.64 -5.65
CA MET A 297 -5.02 -8.75 -4.88
C MET A 297 -6.03 -9.88 -4.66
N LEU A 298 -7.29 -9.57 -4.34
CA LEU A 298 -8.33 -10.59 -4.20
C LEU A 298 -8.69 -11.27 -5.53
N GLU A 299 -8.61 -10.56 -6.67
CA GLU A 299 -8.75 -11.14 -8.01
C GLU A 299 -7.63 -12.14 -8.34
N GLU A 300 -6.39 -11.89 -7.92
CA GLU A 300 -5.28 -12.85 -8.05
C GLU A 300 -5.41 -14.04 -7.09
N VAL A 301 -5.83 -13.81 -5.83
CA VAL A 301 -6.12 -14.90 -4.88
C VAL A 301 -7.25 -15.80 -5.37
N GLN A 302 -8.32 -15.22 -5.94
CA GLN A 302 -9.38 -16.02 -6.56
C GLN A 302 -8.89 -16.75 -7.82
N ALA A 303 -8.03 -16.14 -8.63
CA ALA A 303 -7.43 -16.81 -9.78
C ALA A 303 -6.53 -18.01 -9.36
N ALA A 304 -5.82 -17.91 -8.24
CA ALA A 304 -5.08 -19.03 -7.66
C ALA A 304 -6.03 -20.10 -7.08
N LYS A 305 -7.03 -19.70 -6.28
CA LYS A 305 -8.07 -20.60 -5.74
C LYS A 305 -8.74 -21.41 -6.85
N THR A 306 -9.16 -20.76 -7.95
CA THR A 306 -9.75 -21.42 -9.12
C THR A 306 -8.81 -22.43 -9.77
N LYS A 307 -7.50 -22.20 -9.83
CA LYS A 307 -6.53 -23.22 -10.32
C LYS A 307 -6.54 -24.45 -9.41
N PHE A 308 -6.41 -24.26 -8.10
CA PHE A 308 -6.39 -25.39 -7.15
C PHE A 308 -7.69 -26.18 -7.17
N GLU A 309 -8.84 -25.52 -7.28
CA GLU A 309 -10.15 -26.18 -7.34
C GLU A 309 -10.37 -26.94 -8.67
N VAL A 310 -9.88 -26.42 -9.80
CA VAL A 310 -10.04 -27.08 -11.11
C VAL A 310 -9.03 -28.20 -11.34
N LEU A 311 -7.76 -28.02 -10.95
CA LEU A 311 -6.67 -28.98 -11.22
C LEU A 311 -6.33 -29.91 -10.05
N GLY A 312 -6.64 -29.52 -8.81
CA GLY A 312 -6.18 -30.19 -7.59
C GLY A 312 -7.14 -31.22 -6.99
N GLY A 313 -8.28 -31.50 -7.62
CA GLY A 313 -9.14 -32.62 -7.21
C GLY A 313 -8.50 -33.96 -7.55
N SER A 314 -8.65 -34.96 -6.68
CA SER A 314 -8.08 -36.29 -6.85
C SER A 314 -8.37 -36.89 -8.23
N ARG A 315 -7.35 -37.48 -8.86
CA ARG A 315 -7.48 -38.19 -10.14
C ARG A 315 -8.17 -39.56 -10.01
N THR A 316 -8.44 -40.00 -8.77
CA THR A 316 -8.96 -41.33 -8.40
C THR A 316 -10.39 -41.33 -7.87
N ASP A 317 -10.86 -40.25 -7.24
CA ASP A 317 -12.10 -40.28 -6.42
C ASP A 317 -13.38 -40.14 -7.26
N ILE A 318 -13.27 -40.09 -8.59
CA ILE A 318 -14.37 -39.72 -9.48
C ILE A 318 -14.53 -40.79 -10.56
N ASN A 319 -15.58 -41.60 -10.41
CA ASN A 319 -16.13 -42.40 -11.49
C ASN A 319 -16.43 -41.51 -12.70
N LEU A 320 -15.91 -41.88 -13.88
CA LEU A 320 -16.31 -41.25 -15.15
C LEU A 320 -17.82 -41.30 -15.35
N ALA A 321 -18.49 -42.34 -14.83
CA ALA A 321 -19.95 -42.41 -14.74
C ALA A 321 -20.54 -41.22 -13.97
N ALA A 322 -20.09 -40.96 -12.72
CA ALA A 322 -20.62 -39.89 -11.87
C ALA A 322 -20.35 -38.47 -12.40
N GLU A 323 -19.28 -38.27 -13.17
CA GLU A 323 -18.96 -36.96 -13.78
C GLU A 323 -19.62 -36.78 -15.16
N THR A 324 -19.83 -37.86 -15.91
CA THR A 324 -20.72 -37.87 -17.08
C THR A 324 -22.17 -37.70 -16.65
N GLU A 325 -22.55 -38.26 -15.51
CA GLU A 325 -23.82 -38.04 -14.83
C GLU A 325 -23.94 -36.60 -14.34
N PHE A 326 -22.92 -36.00 -13.72
CA PHE A 326 -22.93 -34.57 -13.38
C PHE A 326 -23.12 -33.68 -14.63
N LEU A 327 -22.43 -33.99 -15.74
CA LEU A 327 -22.62 -33.31 -17.02
C LEU A 327 -24.03 -33.54 -17.60
N ASN A 328 -24.57 -34.76 -17.49
CA ASN A 328 -25.93 -35.10 -17.89
C ASN A 328 -26.99 -34.45 -16.99
N THR A 329 -26.72 -34.28 -15.71
CA THR A 329 -27.57 -33.62 -14.71
C THR A 329 -27.59 -32.12 -14.95
N ILE A 330 -26.45 -31.47 -15.26
CA ILE A 330 -26.44 -30.11 -15.81
C ILE A 330 -27.23 -30.05 -17.13
N ALA A 331 -27.16 -31.09 -17.96
CA ALA A 331 -27.90 -31.21 -19.22
C ALA A 331 -29.34 -31.77 -19.09
N GLN A 332 -29.87 -31.93 -17.87
CA GLN A 332 -31.24 -32.38 -17.55
C GLN A 332 -31.94 -31.40 -16.60
N ALA A 333 -31.21 -30.76 -15.67
CA ALA A 333 -31.67 -29.70 -14.77
C ALA A 333 -31.95 -28.36 -15.48
N GLY A 334 -32.36 -28.40 -16.75
CA GLY A 334 -32.85 -27.26 -17.51
C GLY A 334 -34.19 -26.69 -17.03
N GLY A 335 -34.74 -27.19 -15.91
CA GLY A 335 -35.99 -26.73 -15.32
C GLY A 335 -36.12 -26.92 -13.80
N GLY A 336 -35.00 -27.00 -13.04
CA GLY A 336 -35.04 -27.50 -11.65
C GLY A 336 -34.12 -26.87 -10.60
N LEU A 337 -33.40 -25.76 -10.87
CA LEU A 337 -32.62 -25.03 -9.85
C LEU A 337 -32.77 -23.51 -10.01
N ALA A 338 -33.77 -22.94 -9.34
CA ALA A 338 -34.21 -21.56 -9.51
C ALA A 338 -33.61 -20.58 -8.46
N THR A 339 -32.28 -20.50 -8.33
CA THR A 339 -31.62 -19.54 -7.42
C THR A 339 -30.37 -18.92 -8.05
N GLY A 340 -30.43 -17.61 -8.37
CA GLY A 340 -29.25 -16.79 -8.72
C GLY A 340 -28.97 -16.63 -10.22
N GLY A 341 -29.07 -15.39 -10.72
CA GLY A 341 -28.86 -15.08 -12.13
C GLY A 341 -27.41 -15.20 -12.59
N LYS A 342 -27.13 -16.23 -13.41
CA LYS A 342 -25.96 -16.41 -14.33
C LYS A 342 -26.00 -17.77 -15.06
N LEU A 343 -26.75 -18.75 -14.53
CA LEU A 343 -26.85 -20.12 -15.05
C LEU A 343 -27.43 -20.31 -16.48
N PRO A 344 -28.34 -19.47 -17.04
CA PRO A 344 -28.94 -19.73 -18.37
C PRO A 344 -27.92 -19.88 -19.50
N LEU A 345 -26.81 -19.15 -19.40
CA LEU A 345 -25.65 -19.16 -20.30
C LEU A 345 -25.00 -20.55 -20.42
N ILE A 346 -24.96 -21.26 -19.29
CA ILE A 346 -24.31 -22.56 -19.11
C ILE A 346 -25.21 -23.63 -19.72
N ASN A 347 -26.48 -23.63 -19.30
CA ASN A 347 -27.50 -24.55 -19.76
C ASN A 347 -27.65 -24.45 -21.27
N ALA A 348 -27.73 -23.23 -21.84
CA ALA A 348 -27.82 -23.03 -23.27
C ALA A 348 -26.57 -23.51 -24.05
N ALA A 349 -25.36 -23.40 -23.49
CA ALA A 349 -24.14 -23.94 -24.10
C ALA A 349 -24.12 -25.49 -24.06
N VAL A 350 -24.45 -26.10 -22.92
CA VAL A 350 -24.48 -27.56 -22.73
C VAL A 350 -25.60 -28.21 -23.56
N SER A 351 -26.81 -27.64 -23.53
CA SER A 351 -27.95 -28.10 -24.36
C SER A 351 -27.67 -27.96 -25.85
N SER A 352 -26.95 -26.91 -26.30
CA SER A 352 -26.53 -26.78 -27.71
C SER A 352 -25.53 -27.86 -28.14
N ILE A 353 -24.81 -28.47 -27.20
CA ILE A 353 -23.87 -29.57 -27.47
C ILE A 353 -24.63 -30.90 -27.47
N LYS A 354 -25.48 -31.14 -26.47
CA LYS A 354 -26.38 -32.30 -26.40
C LYS A 354 -27.23 -32.43 -27.67
N ASN A 355 -28.00 -31.39 -28.00
CA ASN A 355 -28.99 -31.39 -29.07
C ASN A 355 -28.39 -31.37 -30.49
N LYS A 356 -27.06 -31.27 -30.63
CA LYS A 356 -26.40 -31.17 -31.94
C LYS A 356 -25.34 -32.24 -32.20
N PHE A 357 -24.93 -33.00 -31.18
CA PHE A 357 -23.84 -33.98 -31.30
C PHE A 357 -24.02 -35.28 -30.49
N GLY A 358 -25.12 -35.47 -29.73
CA GLY A 358 -25.39 -36.71 -29.01
C GLY A 358 -24.43 -37.04 -27.84
N GLY A 359 -23.43 -36.21 -27.60
CA GLY A 359 -22.40 -36.39 -26.58
C GLY A 359 -21.30 -35.32 -26.70
N ILE A 360 -20.36 -35.32 -25.75
CA ILE A 360 -19.23 -34.39 -25.78
C ILE A 360 -18.07 -34.99 -26.57
N SER A 361 -18.11 -34.83 -27.89
CA SER A 361 -16.96 -35.13 -28.75
C SER A 361 -15.76 -34.24 -28.41
N GLU A 362 -14.55 -34.69 -28.75
CA GLU A 362 -13.29 -33.94 -28.54
C GLU A 362 -13.37 -32.50 -29.06
N LYS A 363 -13.96 -32.30 -30.24
CA LYS A 363 -14.17 -31.00 -30.88
C LYS A 363 -15.05 -30.06 -30.03
N ASN A 364 -16.02 -30.62 -29.31
CA ASN A 364 -16.90 -29.88 -28.41
C ASN A 364 -16.25 -29.61 -27.05
N ALA A 365 -15.52 -30.58 -26.48
CA ALA A 365 -14.71 -30.38 -25.28
C ALA A 365 -13.67 -29.27 -25.48
N LYS A 366 -12.94 -29.30 -26.60
CA LYS A 366 -11.99 -28.26 -27.05
C LYS A 366 -12.62 -26.87 -27.17
N ARG A 367 -13.86 -26.80 -27.67
CA ARG A 367 -14.60 -25.53 -27.80
C ARG A 367 -15.08 -25.00 -26.45
N LEU A 368 -15.61 -25.85 -25.57
CA LEU A 368 -15.99 -25.49 -24.20
C LEU A 368 -14.78 -25.01 -23.40
N ALA A 369 -13.67 -25.75 -23.44
CA ALA A 369 -12.44 -25.39 -22.75
C ALA A 369 -11.98 -23.98 -23.12
N THR A 370 -11.88 -23.69 -24.42
CA THR A 370 -11.54 -22.35 -24.92
C THR A 370 -12.50 -21.27 -24.41
N ILE A 371 -13.82 -21.51 -24.41
CA ILE A 371 -14.82 -20.54 -23.91
C ILE A 371 -14.66 -20.27 -22.41
N LEU A 372 -14.37 -21.29 -21.61
CA LEU A 372 -14.20 -21.19 -20.16
C LEU A 372 -12.91 -20.44 -19.77
N VAL A 373 -11.82 -20.64 -20.52
CA VAL A 373 -10.48 -20.11 -20.18
C VAL A 373 -9.95 -18.98 -21.07
N ASN A 374 -10.68 -18.57 -22.11
CA ASN A 374 -10.35 -17.39 -22.91
C ASN A 374 -11.39 -16.28 -22.69
N LYS A 375 -10.98 -15.22 -21.97
CA LYS A 375 -11.81 -14.05 -21.66
C LYS A 375 -12.54 -13.46 -22.88
N LYS A 376 -11.91 -13.44 -24.07
CA LYS A 376 -12.53 -12.88 -25.29
C LYS A 376 -13.70 -13.75 -25.75
N GLU A 377 -13.53 -15.07 -25.75
CA GLU A 377 -14.60 -16.00 -26.12
C GLU A 377 -15.69 -16.08 -25.05
N SER A 378 -15.33 -15.96 -23.76
CA SER A 378 -16.32 -15.80 -22.68
C SER A 378 -17.21 -14.57 -22.92
N ILE A 379 -16.61 -13.40 -23.19
CA ILE A 379 -17.35 -12.14 -23.43
C ILE A 379 -18.19 -12.21 -24.72
N ASN A 380 -17.62 -12.70 -25.82
CA ASN A 380 -18.31 -12.91 -27.10
C ASN A 380 -19.56 -13.79 -26.94
N LEU A 381 -19.50 -14.82 -26.10
CA LEU A 381 -20.64 -15.67 -25.77
C LEU A 381 -21.67 -14.94 -24.89
N LEU A 382 -21.22 -14.24 -23.83
CA LEU A 382 -22.08 -13.44 -22.95
C LEU A 382 -22.88 -12.38 -23.72
N GLU A 383 -22.22 -11.64 -24.62
CA GLU A 383 -22.86 -10.62 -25.46
C GLU A 383 -23.92 -11.21 -26.41
N LYS A 384 -23.64 -12.39 -26.99
CA LYS A 384 -24.59 -13.08 -27.86
C LYS A 384 -25.84 -13.53 -27.11
N PHE A 385 -25.68 -14.02 -25.88
CA PHE A 385 -26.82 -14.37 -25.03
C PHE A 385 -27.59 -13.15 -24.53
N ALA A 386 -26.93 -12.09 -24.07
CA ALA A 386 -27.61 -10.86 -23.66
C ALA A 386 -28.41 -10.21 -24.82
N LYS A 387 -27.94 -10.34 -26.06
CA LYS A 387 -28.71 -9.99 -27.27
C LYS A 387 -29.89 -10.94 -27.52
N LYS A 388 -29.69 -12.26 -27.35
CA LYS A 388 -30.77 -13.25 -27.51
C LYS A 388 -31.87 -13.07 -26.46
N GLU A 389 -31.54 -12.87 -25.19
CA GLU A 389 -32.52 -12.63 -24.11
C GLU A 389 -33.32 -11.35 -24.35
N LYS A 390 -32.68 -10.25 -24.77
CA LYS A 390 -33.40 -9.03 -25.17
C LYS A 390 -34.38 -9.28 -26.32
N ASN A 391 -33.94 -10.00 -27.36
CA ASN A 391 -34.80 -10.33 -28.50
C ASN A 391 -35.92 -11.33 -28.13
N GLN A 392 -35.72 -12.16 -27.11
CA GLN A 392 -36.73 -13.07 -26.58
C GLN A 392 -37.79 -12.27 -25.81
N VAL A 393 -37.38 -11.49 -24.81
CA VAL A 393 -38.27 -10.59 -24.04
C VAL A 393 -39.01 -9.60 -24.94
N GLN A 394 -38.42 -9.10 -26.03
CA GLN A 394 -39.14 -8.28 -27.00
C GLN A 394 -40.19 -9.05 -27.81
N LYS A 395 -40.02 -10.35 -28.08
CA LYS A 395 -41.08 -11.17 -28.70
C LYS A 395 -42.18 -11.49 -27.70
N ASP A 396 -41.81 -11.85 -26.49
CA ASP A 396 -42.70 -12.20 -25.39
C ASP A 396 -43.47 -10.96 -24.82
N LEU A 397 -43.27 -9.77 -25.41
CA LEU A 397 -43.98 -8.51 -25.16
C LEU A 397 -44.80 -8.01 -26.36
N ILE A 398 -44.77 -8.72 -27.50
CA ILE A 398 -45.39 -8.30 -28.78
C ILE A 398 -46.30 -9.39 -29.37
N GLY A 399 -46.22 -10.63 -28.88
CA GLY A 399 -47.18 -11.72 -29.12
C GLY A 399 -47.95 -12.08 -27.86
#